data_AF-A0A2V8UK14-F1
#
_entry.id   AF-A0A2V8UK14-F1
#
_cell.length_a   1.000
_cell.length_b   1.000
_cell.length_c   1.000
_cell.angle_alpha   90.00
_cell.angle_beta   90.00
_cell.angle_gamma   90.00
#
_symmetry.space_group_name_H-M   'P 1'
#
loop_
_entity.id
_entity.type
_entity.pdbx_description
1 polymer ?
#
loop_
_entity_poly.entity_id
_entity_poly.type
_entity_poly.pdbx_seq_one_letter_code
_entity_poly.pdbx_strand_id
1 'polypeptide(L)'
;AYKHSEDHQNQAPFALPKSWFEHRKDINPNTPLNFVNSADIIGGNSGSPVINKDAELVGIIFDGNLESLVLDYIYTESQARAIAVHSSGILEALRKIYQANALVNELTHVAAGK
;
A
#
# COMPACT_ATOMS: atom_id res chain seq x y z
N ALA A 1 5.10 -2.91 -12.00
CA ALA A 1 4.79 -1.51 -12.33
C ALA A 1 5.43 -1.06 -13.64
N TYR A 2 6.75 -0.87 -13.73
CA TYR A 2 7.40 -0.30 -14.93
C TYR A 2 7.08 -1.02 -16.24
N LYS A 3 7.27 -2.35 -16.29
CA LYS A 3 6.93 -3.15 -17.47
C LYS A 3 5.45 -2.99 -17.85
N HIS A 4 4.56 -3.04 -16.87
CA HIS A 4 3.13 -2.89 -17.12
C HIS A 4 2.80 -1.51 -17.70
N SER A 5 3.44 -0.44 -17.22
CA SER A 5 3.30 0.90 -17.78
C SER A 5 3.79 0.97 -19.23
N GLU A 6 4.95 0.39 -19.51
CA GLU A 6 5.54 0.31 -20.85
C GLU A 6 4.68 -0.50 -21.83
N ASP A 7 4.17 -1.66 -21.40
CA ASP A 7 3.24 -2.49 -22.17
C ASP A 7 1.96 -1.71 -22.55
N HIS A 8 1.61 -0.67 -21.77
CA HIS A 8 0.49 0.26 -22.03
C HIS A 8 0.93 1.63 -22.54
N GLN A 9 2.13 1.72 -23.11
CA GLN A 9 2.67 2.93 -23.75
C GLN A 9 2.70 4.16 -22.82
N ASN A 10 2.78 3.94 -21.51
CA ASN A 10 2.74 4.97 -20.47
C ASN A 10 1.53 5.92 -20.58
N GLN A 11 0.36 5.38 -20.97
CA GLN A 11 -0.90 6.13 -21.06
C GLN A 11 -1.83 5.81 -19.89
N ALA A 12 -2.74 6.74 -19.59
CA ALA A 12 -3.75 6.54 -18.56
C ALA A 12 -4.61 5.30 -18.87
N PRO A 13 -4.99 4.48 -17.87
CA PRO A 13 -4.75 4.64 -16.43
C PRO A 13 -3.42 4.05 -15.92
N PHE A 14 -2.54 3.57 -16.80
CA PHE A 14 -1.31 2.84 -16.46
C PHE A 14 -0.03 3.68 -16.55
N ALA A 15 -0.16 4.98 -16.83
CA ALA A 15 0.95 5.92 -16.84
C ALA A 15 1.55 6.04 -15.44
N LEU A 16 2.87 5.87 -15.32
CA LEU A 16 3.57 6.11 -14.06
C LEU A 16 3.98 7.59 -13.95
N PRO A 17 3.90 8.19 -12.75
CA PRO A 17 4.42 9.54 -12.54
C PRO A 17 5.92 9.62 -12.83
N LYS A 18 6.38 10.77 -13.31
CA LYS A 18 7.80 11.02 -13.64
C LYS A 18 8.75 10.66 -12.49
N SER A 19 8.37 10.96 -11.26
CA SER A 19 9.16 10.68 -10.04
C SER A 19 9.50 9.20 -9.88
N TRP A 20 8.64 8.28 -10.32
CA TRP A 20 8.92 6.84 -10.29
C TRP A 20 10.05 6.45 -11.24
N PHE A 21 10.18 7.13 -12.38
CA PHE A 21 11.28 6.89 -13.32
C PHE A 21 12.58 7.52 -12.82
N GLU A 22 12.51 8.75 -12.29
CA GLU A 22 13.67 9.47 -11.75
C GLU A 22 14.32 8.71 -10.59
N HIS A 23 13.51 8.12 -9.70
CA HIS A 23 13.98 7.37 -8.54
C HIS A 23 14.01 5.84 -8.72
N ARG A 24 13.86 5.34 -9.97
CA ARG A 24 13.78 3.89 -10.24
C ARG A 24 14.94 3.09 -9.66
N LYS A 25 16.15 3.68 -9.65
CA LYS A 25 17.36 3.02 -9.14
C LYS A 25 17.42 2.97 -7.61
N ASP A 26 16.67 3.85 -6.94
CA ASP A 26 16.67 4.00 -5.48
C ASP A 26 15.62 3.12 -4.80
N ILE A 27 14.63 2.65 -5.55
CA ILE A 27 13.52 1.81 -5.08
C ILE A 27 13.96 0.34 -5.04
N ASN A 28 13.76 -0.30 -3.90
CA ASN A 28 13.91 -1.75 -3.77
C ASN A 28 12.73 -2.47 -4.45
N PRO A 29 12.97 -3.26 -5.52
CA PRO A 29 11.89 -3.92 -6.25
C PRO A 29 11.20 -5.03 -5.46
N ASN A 30 11.78 -5.48 -4.33
CA ASN A 30 11.22 -6.51 -3.48
C ASN A 30 10.38 -5.96 -2.33
N THR A 31 10.25 -4.64 -2.18
CA THR A 31 9.41 -4.05 -1.13
C THR A 31 7.95 -4.40 -1.39
N PRO A 32 7.24 -5.02 -0.42
CA PRO A 32 5.81 -5.29 -0.55
C PRO A 32 5.01 -3.99 -0.68
N LEU A 33 4.13 -3.91 -1.67
CA LEU A 33 3.26 -2.75 -1.88
C LEU A 33 1.89 -2.93 -1.23
N ASN A 34 1.23 -4.06 -1.50
CA ASN A 34 -0.10 -4.37 -1.01
C ASN A 34 -0.15 -5.79 -0.45
N PHE A 35 -1.15 -6.08 0.38
CA PHE A 35 -1.46 -7.41 0.86
C PHE A 35 -2.98 -7.56 1.05
N VAL A 36 -3.41 -8.81 1.21
CA VAL A 36 -4.81 -9.16 1.47
C VAL A 36 -4.96 -9.80 2.84
N ASN A 37 -6.12 -9.62 3.47
CA ASN A 37 -6.47 -10.27 4.73
C ASN A 37 -7.97 -10.60 4.78
N SER A 38 -8.39 -11.35 5.80
CA SER A 38 -9.77 -11.84 5.96
C SER A 38 -10.64 -10.94 6.84
N ALA A 39 -10.22 -9.71 7.15
CA ALA A 39 -11.08 -8.76 7.84
C ALA A 39 -12.32 -8.45 7.00
N ASP A 40 -13.46 -8.38 7.67
CA ASP A 40 -14.72 -7.96 7.08
C ASP A 40 -14.75 -6.43 6.94
N ILE A 41 -14.85 -5.94 5.71
CA ILE A 41 -14.84 -4.51 5.40
C ILE A 41 -15.93 -4.17 4.39
N ILE A 42 -16.41 -2.94 4.46
CA ILE A 42 -17.35 -2.34 3.51
C ILE A 42 -16.97 -0.89 3.21
N GLY A 43 -17.81 -0.19 2.44
CA GLY A 43 -17.67 1.25 2.22
C GLY A 43 -17.59 2.01 3.55
N GLY A 44 -16.55 2.83 3.71
CA GLY A 44 -16.26 3.57 4.94
C GLY A 44 -15.02 3.08 5.70
N ASN A 45 -14.53 1.87 5.41
CA ASN A 45 -13.28 1.37 6.01
C ASN A 45 -12.00 1.93 5.36
N SER A 46 -12.09 2.64 4.24
CA SER A 46 -10.93 3.27 3.59
C SER A 46 -10.15 4.15 4.59
N GLY A 47 -8.85 3.89 4.75
CA GLY A 47 -8.01 4.56 5.73
C GLY A 47 -7.89 3.85 7.08
N SER A 48 -8.62 2.75 7.31
CA SER A 48 -8.53 1.99 8.57
C SER A 48 -7.13 1.38 8.76
N PRO A 49 -6.55 1.44 9.97
CA PRO A 49 -5.27 0.82 10.24
C PRO A 49 -5.41 -0.71 10.31
N VAL A 50 -4.45 -1.41 9.71
CA VAL A 50 -4.24 -2.85 9.91
C VAL A 50 -3.12 -3.02 10.93
N ILE A 51 -3.40 -3.70 12.03
CA ILE A 51 -2.45 -3.94 13.12
C ILE A 51 -2.06 -5.41 13.23
N ASN A 52 -0.83 -5.68 13.66
CA ASN A 52 -0.38 -7.03 13.99
C ASN A 52 -0.70 -7.40 15.45
N LYS A 53 -0.32 -8.63 15.87
CA LYS A 53 -0.52 -9.14 17.22
C LYS A 53 0.17 -8.32 18.33
N ASP A 54 1.18 -7.53 17.96
CA ASP A 54 1.97 -6.69 18.85
C ASP A 54 1.48 -5.22 18.83
N ALA A 55 0.30 -4.99 18.24
CA ALA A 55 -0.35 -3.69 18.07
C ALA A 55 0.43 -2.67 17.21
N GLU A 56 1.30 -3.15 16.31
CA GLU A 56 2.04 -2.32 15.38
C GLU A 56 1.27 -2.13 14.06
N LEU A 57 1.37 -0.95 13.45
CA LEU A 57 0.76 -0.65 12.14
C LEU A 57 1.50 -1.40 11.02
N VAL A 58 0.80 -2.32 10.35
CA VAL A 58 1.35 -3.10 9.22
C VAL A 58 0.73 -2.73 7.87
N GLY A 59 -0.38 -1.99 7.87
CA GLY A 59 -0.99 -1.51 6.63
C GLY A 59 -2.16 -0.56 6.83
N ILE A 60 -2.69 -0.09 5.71
CA ILE A 60 -3.87 0.79 5.66
C ILE A 60 -4.85 0.23 4.64
N ILE A 61 -6.09 0.01 5.05
CA ILE A 61 -7.17 -0.49 4.18
C ILE A 61 -7.48 0.53 3.09
N PHE A 62 -7.60 0.09 1.85
CA PHE A 62 -8.06 0.96 0.76
C PHE A 62 -9.16 0.35 -0.11
N ASP A 63 -9.31 -0.97 -0.15
CA ASP A 63 -10.33 -1.62 -0.98
C ASP A 63 -10.62 -3.06 -0.53
N GLY A 64 -11.61 -3.71 -1.16
CA GLY A 64 -11.84 -5.15 -1.14
C GLY A 64 -11.68 -5.77 -2.53
N ASN A 65 -11.65 -7.10 -2.63
CA ASN A 65 -11.67 -7.79 -3.92
C ASN A 65 -13.09 -7.84 -4.52
N LEU A 66 -13.21 -8.32 -5.77
CA LEU A 66 -14.49 -8.39 -6.47
C LEU A 66 -15.57 -9.16 -5.67
N GLU A 67 -15.17 -10.23 -5.01
CA GLU A 67 -16.07 -11.06 -4.21
C GLU A 67 -16.55 -10.37 -2.92
N SER A 68 -15.92 -9.26 -2.51
CA SER A 68 -16.34 -8.50 -1.33
C SER A 68 -17.51 -7.54 -1.59
N LEU A 69 -17.95 -7.37 -2.85
CA LEU A 69 -19.00 -6.41 -3.20
C LEU A 69 -20.37 -6.70 -2.57
N VAL A 70 -20.59 -7.94 -2.11
CA VAL A 70 -21.86 -8.36 -1.48
C VAL A 70 -21.83 -8.32 0.05
N LEU A 71 -20.70 -7.96 0.66
CA LEU A 71 -20.52 -8.02 2.13
C LEU A 71 -21.44 -7.05 2.89
N ASP A 72 -21.95 -6.00 2.24
CA ASP A 72 -23.01 -5.14 2.78
C ASP A 72 -24.26 -5.93 3.19
N TYR A 73 -24.47 -7.11 2.60
CA TYR A 73 -25.65 -7.95 2.81
C TYR A 73 -25.31 -9.32 3.40
N ILE A 74 -24.21 -9.96 2.97
CA ILE A 74 -23.85 -11.33 3.37
C ILE A 74 -22.34 -11.47 3.51
N TYR A 75 -21.89 -11.87 4.70
CA TYR A 75 -20.50 -12.20 4.98
C TYR A 75 -20.06 -13.57 4.44
N THR A 76 -18.80 -13.68 4.00
CA THR A 76 -18.15 -14.96 3.63
C THR A 76 -16.66 -14.97 3.95
N GLU A 77 -16.17 -16.07 4.55
CA GLU A 77 -14.74 -16.26 4.85
C GLU A 77 -13.94 -16.81 3.66
N SER A 78 -14.61 -17.41 2.69
CA SER A 78 -13.95 -18.24 1.67
C SER A 78 -13.23 -17.39 0.61
N GLN A 79 -13.92 -16.40 0.05
CA GLN A 79 -13.46 -15.68 -1.14
C GLN A 79 -13.19 -14.19 -0.91
N ALA A 80 -14.00 -13.53 -0.07
CA ALA A 80 -13.87 -12.10 0.13
C ALA A 80 -12.60 -11.75 0.92
N ARG A 81 -11.90 -10.70 0.50
CA ARG A 81 -10.65 -10.23 1.09
C ARG A 81 -10.63 -8.72 1.17
N ALA A 82 -10.22 -8.23 2.33
CA ALA A 82 -9.80 -6.85 2.50
C ALA A 82 -8.41 -6.65 1.87
N ILE A 83 -8.24 -5.53 1.16
CA ILE A 83 -6.99 -5.13 0.51
C ILE A 83 -6.41 -3.91 1.25
N ALA A 84 -5.14 -4.03 1.63
CA ALA A 84 -4.41 -2.98 2.31
C ALA A 84 -3.11 -2.66 1.59
N VAL A 85 -2.69 -1.40 1.65
CA VAL A 85 -1.33 -1.01 1.34
C VAL A 85 -0.43 -1.41 2.51
N HIS A 86 0.73 -1.98 2.22
CA HIS A 86 1.70 -2.42 3.21
C HIS A 86 2.51 -1.25 3.75
N SER A 87 2.78 -1.22 5.07
CA SER A 87 3.52 -0.12 5.71
C SER A 87 4.92 0.07 5.11
N SER A 88 5.63 -1.01 4.80
CA SER A 88 6.92 -0.93 4.07
C SER A 88 6.81 -0.24 2.71
N GLY A 89 5.75 -0.47 1.95
CA GLY A 89 5.51 0.20 0.67
C GLY A 89 5.26 1.70 0.83
N ILE A 90 4.52 2.08 1.88
CA ILE A 90 4.33 3.49 2.26
C ILE A 90 5.68 4.14 2.59
N LEU A 91 6.47 3.53 3.48
CA LEU A 91 7.75 4.08 3.91
C LEU A 91 8.77 4.18 2.76
N GLU A 92 8.81 3.17 1.88
CA GLU A 92 9.67 3.16 0.70
C GLU A 92 9.30 4.28 -0.26
N ALA A 93 8.01 4.47 -0.57
CA ALA A 93 7.55 5.55 -1.44
C ALA A 93 7.88 6.93 -0.81
N LEU A 94 7.57 7.12 0.47
CA LEU A 94 7.88 8.36 1.19
C LEU A 94 9.38 8.67 1.15
N ARG A 95 10.25 7.69 1.41
CA ARG A 95 11.69 7.90 1.50
C ARG A 95 12.36 8.02 0.13
N LYS A 96 12.02 7.15 -0.83
CA LYS A 96 12.73 7.03 -2.11
C LYS A 96 12.14 7.86 -3.24
N ILE A 97 10.81 8.01 -3.28
CA ILE A 97 10.12 8.69 -4.37
C ILE A 97 9.80 10.14 -3.98
N TYR A 98 9.25 10.33 -2.78
CA TYR A 98 8.82 11.66 -2.31
C TYR A 98 9.88 12.42 -1.51
N GLN A 99 11.00 11.77 -1.16
CA GLN A 99 12.10 12.35 -0.39
C GLN A 99 11.64 12.96 0.96
N ALA A 100 10.55 12.44 1.52
CA ALA A 100 9.92 12.88 2.76
C ALA A 100 10.62 12.31 4.02
N ASN A 101 11.94 12.48 4.10
CA ASN A 101 12.79 11.88 5.13
C ASN A 101 12.38 12.30 6.56
N ALA A 102 11.98 13.57 6.76
CA ALA A 102 11.55 14.07 8.06
C ALA A 102 10.31 13.31 8.58
N LEU A 103 9.31 13.12 7.73
CA LEU A 103 8.08 12.39 8.08
C LEU A 103 8.38 10.91 8.37
N VAL A 104 9.23 10.27 7.56
CA VAL A 104 9.60 8.87 7.82
C VAL A 104 10.30 8.73 9.17
N ASN A 105 11.18 9.65 9.52
CA ASN A 105 11.87 9.64 10.81
C ASN A 105 10.91 9.88 11.99
N GLU A 106 9.93 10.77 11.82
CA GLU A 106 8.85 10.98 12.79
C GLU A 106 8.04 9.69 13.02
N LEU A 107 7.57 9.05 11.94
CA LEU A 107 6.73 7.86 11.99
C LEU A 107 7.43 6.61 12.55
N THR A 108 8.73 6.48 12.32
CA THR A 108 9.49 5.28 12.70
C THR A 108 10.22 5.41 14.02
N HIS A 109 10.20 6.60 14.64
CA HIS A 109 10.99 6.94 15.83
C HIS A 109 12.46 6.51 15.74
N VAL A 110 13.00 6.39 14.52
CA VAL A 110 14.42 6.19 14.29
C VAL A 110 15.08 7.49 14.70
N ALA A 111 15.62 7.50 15.93
CA ALA A 111 16.37 8.63 16.45
C ALA A 111 17.38 9.05 15.38
N ALA A 112 17.38 10.35 15.02
CA ALA A 112 18.52 10.94 14.32
C ALA A 112 19.77 10.51 15.10
N GLY A 113 20.68 9.81 14.42
CA GLY A 113 21.71 8.98 15.04
C GLY A 113 22.36 9.59 16.28
N LYS A 114 22.49 8.77 17.31
CA LYS A 114 23.67 8.85 18.19
C LYS A 114 24.74 7.94 17.62
#